data_AF-A0A258KUJ9-F1
#
_entry.id   AF-A0A258KUJ9-F1
#
_cell.length_a   1.000
_cell.length_b   1.000
_cell.length_c   1.000
_cell.angle_alpha   90.00
_cell.angle_beta   90.00
_cell.angle_gamma   90.00
#
_symmetry.space_group_name_H-M   'P 1'
#
loop_
_entity.id
_entity.type
_entity.pdbx_description
1 polymer ?
#
loop_
_entity_poly.entity_id
_entity_poly.type
_entity_poly.pdbx_seq_one_letter_code
_entity_poly.pdbx_strand_id
1 'polypeptide(L)'
;EQSGCVAAWASVQEGDFQRIQELTHRSLIWDSGDQLIDLNGRRALCFNPLLGGISQERAPARLNQGAANATGLEWGARPAFLQRQVWARCQDGLLHTGRPKSTSLRDAGSWADRRKVDSFNLFYADIEADAQGRVATLTGRPVQSPSSASSPQ
;
A
#
# COMPACT_ATOMS: atom_id res chain seq x y z
N GLU A 1 9.28 -17.01 7.98
CA GLU A 1 9.49 -17.11 6.51
C GLU A 1 10.01 -15.83 5.84
N GLN A 2 9.30 -14.69 5.76
CA GLN A 2 9.72 -13.54 4.91
C GLN A 2 10.24 -12.27 5.64
N SER A 3 10.89 -12.43 6.79
CA SER A 3 11.33 -11.31 7.64
C SER A 3 12.51 -10.48 7.09
N GLY A 4 13.20 -10.96 6.05
CA GLY A 4 14.29 -10.25 5.35
C GLY A 4 13.90 -9.62 4.01
N CYS A 5 12.61 -9.63 3.65
CA CYS A 5 12.13 -9.14 2.36
C CYS A 5 11.45 -7.78 2.48
N VAL A 6 11.48 -7.00 1.40
CA VAL A 6 10.71 -5.75 1.26
C VAL A 6 9.37 -6.05 0.58
N ALA A 7 8.28 -5.47 1.10
CA ALA A 7 6.98 -5.48 0.43
C ALA A 7 6.90 -4.35 -0.61
N ALA A 8 6.61 -4.70 -1.86
CA ALA A 8 6.52 -3.73 -2.95
C ALA A 8 5.35 -4.06 -3.88
N TRP A 9 4.63 -3.01 -4.29
CA TRP A 9 3.55 -3.07 -5.27
C TRP A 9 3.32 -1.69 -5.88
N ALA A 10 2.71 -1.67 -7.05
CA ALA A 10 2.05 -0.50 -7.62
C ALA A 10 0.56 -0.80 -7.70
N SER A 11 -0.27 0.15 -7.26
CA SER A 11 -1.73 -0.03 -7.25
C SER A 11 -2.43 0.72 -8.37
N VAL A 12 -3.56 0.17 -8.78
CA VAL A 12 -4.47 0.81 -9.73
C VAL A 12 -5.92 0.56 -9.31
N GLN A 13 -6.76 1.58 -9.44
CA GLN A 13 -8.19 1.40 -9.24
C GLN A 13 -8.77 0.61 -10.41
N GLU A 14 -9.69 -0.32 -10.14
CA GLU A 14 -10.44 -1.02 -11.18
C GLU A 14 -11.05 -0.03 -12.18
N GLY A 15 -10.82 -0.28 -13.48
CA GLY A 15 -11.30 0.55 -14.59
C GLY A 15 -10.32 1.61 -15.09
N ASP A 16 -9.18 1.83 -14.43
CA ASP A 16 -8.18 2.84 -14.86
C ASP A 16 -7.17 2.25 -15.86
N PHE A 17 -7.63 2.04 -17.10
CA PHE A 17 -6.83 1.44 -18.17
C PHE A 17 -5.61 2.29 -18.56
N GLN A 18 -5.72 3.61 -18.51
CA GLN A 18 -4.59 4.48 -18.82
C GLN A 18 -3.49 4.30 -17.79
N ARG A 19 -3.83 4.27 -16.50
CA ARG A 19 -2.84 4.05 -15.44
C ARG A 19 -2.20 2.68 -15.50
N ILE A 20 -2.96 1.65 -15.87
CA ILE A 20 -2.42 0.30 -16.13
C ILE A 20 -1.33 0.37 -17.21
N GLN A 21 -1.61 1.00 -18.36
CA GLN A 21 -0.65 1.13 -19.45
C GLN A 21 0.60 1.90 -19.03
N GLU A 22 0.43 3.02 -18.31
CA GLU A 22 1.55 3.81 -17.78
C GLU A 22 2.43 2.98 -16.84
N LEU A 23 1.83 2.27 -15.87
CA LEU A 23 2.58 1.50 -14.90
C LEU A 23 3.30 0.30 -15.53
N THR A 24 2.64 -0.41 -16.46
CA THR A 24 3.19 -1.63 -17.07
C THR A 24 4.30 -1.32 -18.08
N HIS A 25 4.21 -0.20 -18.80
CA HIS A 25 5.17 0.11 -19.86
C HIS A 25 6.21 1.15 -19.48
N ARG A 26 5.88 2.14 -18.64
CA ARG A 26 6.71 3.34 -18.40
C ARG A 26 7.27 3.44 -16.98
N SER A 27 6.96 2.49 -16.09
CA SER A 27 7.65 2.41 -14.80
C SER A 27 9.12 2.07 -15.04
N LEU A 28 10.03 2.71 -14.31
CA LEU A 28 11.46 2.45 -14.45
C LEU A 28 11.91 1.32 -13.54
N ILE A 29 12.83 0.49 -14.02
CA ILE A 29 13.53 -0.50 -13.22
C ILE A 29 15.03 -0.44 -13.48
N TRP A 30 15.81 -0.94 -12.52
CA TRP A 30 17.25 -1.13 -12.69
C TRP A 30 17.53 -2.41 -13.47
N ASP A 31 18.40 -2.33 -14.48
CA ASP A 31 18.95 -3.50 -15.16
C ASP A 31 20.27 -3.97 -14.52
N SER A 32 20.90 -5.00 -15.10
CA SER A 32 22.17 -5.54 -14.61
C SER A 32 23.38 -4.62 -14.84
N GLY A 33 23.21 -3.53 -15.58
CA GLY A 33 24.24 -2.52 -15.86
C GLY A 33 24.04 -1.23 -15.08
N ASP A 34 23.26 -1.26 -13.99
CA ASP A 34 22.90 -0.11 -13.17
C ASP A 34 22.26 1.04 -13.99
N GLN A 35 21.49 0.71 -15.03
CA GLN A 35 20.73 1.68 -15.81
C GLN A 35 19.24 1.65 -15.44
N LEU A 36 18.60 2.83 -15.43
CA LEU A 36 17.15 2.95 -15.37
C LEU A 36 16.57 2.74 -16.76
N ILE A 37 15.80 1.67 -16.92
CA ILE A 37 15.11 1.33 -18.17
C ILE A 37 13.62 1.14 -17.91
N ASP A 38 12.81 1.33 -18.95
CA ASP A 38 11.38 1.06 -18.88
C ASP A 38 11.10 -0.42 -18.55
N LEU A 39 10.10 -0.65 -17.69
CA LEU A 39 9.58 -1.98 -17.36
C LEU A 39 9.11 -2.68 -18.63
N ASN A 40 8.55 -1.91 -19.58
CA ASN A 40 8.25 -2.32 -20.95
C ASN A 40 7.49 -3.66 -21.04
N GLY A 41 6.43 -3.81 -20.24
CA GLY A 41 5.59 -5.00 -20.24
C GLY A 41 6.11 -6.17 -19.43
N ARG A 42 7.31 -6.08 -18.84
CA ARG A 42 7.80 -7.11 -17.90
C ARG A 42 6.89 -7.13 -16.66
N ARG A 43 6.56 -8.34 -16.21
CA ARG A 43 5.69 -8.50 -15.04
C ARG A 43 6.43 -8.10 -13.76
N ALA A 44 5.98 -7.04 -13.11
CA ALA A 44 6.50 -6.61 -11.81
C ALA A 44 6.06 -7.54 -10.67
N LEU A 45 6.79 -7.46 -9.54
CA LEU A 45 6.35 -8.05 -8.27
C LEU A 45 5.09 -7.31 -7.80
N CYS A 46 4.06 -8.07 -7.41
CA CYS A 46 2.88 -7.54 -6.76
C CYS A 46 2.70 -8.19 -5.40
N PHE A 47 2.90 -7.40 -4.35
CA PHE A 47 2.50 -7.74 -3.00
C PHE A 47 1.07 -7.25 -2.75
N ASN A 48 0.22 -8.09 -2.15
CA ASN A 48 -1.12 -7.73 -1.71
C ASN A 48 -1.11 -7.47 -0.20
N PRO A 49 -1.20 -6.20 0.25
CA PRO A 49 -1.17 -5.86 1.67
C PRO A 49 -2.29 -6.52 2.49
N LEU A 50 -3.43 -6.81 1.87
CA LEU A 50 -4.55 -7.45 2.58
C LEU A 50 -4.30 -8.93 2.89
N LEU A 51 -3.36 -9.56 2.19
CA LEU A 51 -3.01 -10.98 2.36
C LEU A 51 -1.59 -11.18 2.91
N GLY A 52 -0.82 -10.11 3.08
CA GLY A 52 0.57 -10.19 3.56
C GLY A 52 1.50 -10.95 2.61
N GLY A 53 1.21 -10.99 1.30
CA GLY A 53 1.98 -11.80 0.36
C GLY A 53 1.67 -11.56 -1.11
N ILE A 54 2.26 -12.36 -1.99
CA ILE A 54 2.18 -12.21 -3.46
C ILE A 54 1.01 -12.97 -4.11
N SER A 55 0.00 -13.31 -3.31
CA SER A 55 -1.16 -14.09 -3.78
C SER A 55 -1.99 -13.31 -4.81
N GLN A 56 -2.43 -14.02 -5.85
CA GLN A 56 -3.36 -13.51 -6.86
C GLN A 56 -4.83 -13.67 -6.45
N GLU A 57 -5.10 -14.24 -5.28
CA GLU A 57 -6.45 -14.34 -4.76
C GLU A 57 -7.04 -12.95 -4.53
N ARG A 58 -8.36 -12.84 -4.77
CA ARG A 58 -9.08 -11.61 -4.46
C ARG A 58 -9.32 -11.53 -2.95
N ALA A 59 -8.69 -10.57 -2.30
CA ALA A 59 -8.94 -10.25 -0.91
C ALA A 59 -10.20 -9.38 -0.79
N PRO A 60 -11.26 -9.84 -0.09
CA PRO A 60 -12.47 -9.04 0.10
C PRO A 60 -12.19 -7.87 1.03
N ALA A 61 -12.96 -6.78 0.87
CA ALA A 61 -12.75 -5.57 1.65
C ALA A 61 -12.83 -5.77 3.17
N ARG A 62 -13.53 -6.80 3.65
CA ARG A 62 -13.57 -7.14 5.09
C ARG A 62 -12.19 -7.42 5.72
N LEU A 63 -11.17 -7.71 4.90
CA LEU A 63 -9.79 -7.93 5.36
C LEU A 63 -8.97 -6.64 5.48
N ASN A 64 -9.42 -5.52 4.91
CA ASN A 64 -8.73 -4.24 5.03
C ASN A 64 -8.80 -3.70 6.46
N GLN A 65 -7.67 -3.79 7.15
CA GLN A 65 -7.49 -3.45 8.57
C GLN A 65 -7.52 -1.94 8.83
N GLY A 66 -7.28 -1.12 7.81
CA GLY A 66 -7.34 0.32 7.97
C GLY A 66 -6.65 1.12 6.88
N ALA A 67 -7.42 1.86 6.11
CA ALA A 67 -6.94 3.00 5.37
C ALA A 67 -6.80 4.22 6.28
N ALA A 68 -5.91 5.15 5.96
CA ALA A 68 -5.67 6.36 6.72
C ALA A 68 -5.63 7.59 5.80
N ASN A 69 -6.24 8.69 6.22
CA ASN A 69 -5.98 10.00 5.61
C ASN A 69 -4.61 10.48 6.09
N ALA A 70 -3.79 11.00 5.17
CA ALA A 70 -2.43 11.46 5.45
C ALA A 70 -2.32 12.99 5.57
N THR A 71 -3.46 13.69 5.63
CA THR A 71 -3.53 15.16 5.74
C THR A 71 -4.21 15.59 7.04
N GLY A 72 -3.93 16.82 7.48
CA GLY A 72 -4.52 17.39 8.70
C GLY A 72 -4.10 16.67 9.98
N LEU A 73 -2.94 15.99 9.96
CA LEU A 73 -2.37 15.33 11.12
C LEU A 73 -1.33 16.22 11.79
N GLU A 74 -1.39 16.29 13.12
CA GLU A 74 -0.31 16.86 13.92
C GLU A 74 0.94 15.99 13.84
N TRP A 75 2.11 16.60 14.05
CA TRP A 75 3.36 15.86 14.09
C TRP A 75 3.33 14.77 15.17
N GLY A 76 3.66 13.53 14.78
CA GLY A 76 3.63 12.37 15.67
C GLY A 76 2.23 11.81 15.94
N ALA A 77 1.17 12.41 15.39
CA ALA A 77 -0.18 11.89 15.56
C ALA A 77 -0.34 10.54 14.84
N ARG A 78 -0.94 9.57 15.54
CA ARG A 78 -1.37 8.32 14.90
C ARG A 78 -2.67 8.59 14.13
N PRO A 79 -2.73 8.31 12.82
CA PRO A 79 -3.95 8.53 12.05
C PRO A 79 -5.07 7.59 12.50
N ALA A 80 -6.31 8.05 12.40
CA ALA A 80 -7.48 7.20 12.59
C ALA A 80 -7.63 6.22 11.41
N PHE A 81 -7.90 4.95 11.71
CA PHE A 81 -8.07 3.91 10.69
C PHE A 81 -9.52 3.79 10.24
N LEU A 82 -9.71 3.86 8.93
CA LEU A 82 -10.97 3.56 8.24
C LEU A 82 -10.89 2.13 7.71
N GLN A 83 -11.61 1.20 8.34
CA GLN A 83 -11.61 -0.20 7.93
C GLN A 83 -12.51 -0.47 6.73
N ARG A 84 -12.30 -1.61 6.07
CA ARG A 84 -13.19 -2.18 5.05
C ARG A 84 -13.45 -1.27 3.84
N GLN A 85 -12.45 -0.47 3.47
CA GLN A 85 -12.58 0.57 2.43
C GLN A 85 -12.42 0.00 1.04
N VAL A 86 -11.48 -0.93 0.84
CA VAL A 86 -11.14 -1.47 -0.48
C VAL A 86 -10.96 -2.98 -0.45
N TRP A 87 -11.34 -3.65 -1.54
CA TRP A 87 -10.83 -4.98 -1.86
C TRP A 87 -9.51 -4.85 -2.63
N ALA A 88 -8.69 -5.91 -2.66
CA ALA A 88 -7.45 -5.91 -3.42
C ALA A 88 -7.17 -7.26 -4.10
N ARG A 89 -6.58 -7.25 -5.29
CA ARG A 89 -6.12 -8.46 -6.02
C ARG A 89 -4.87 -8.14 -6.81
N CYS A 90 -3.83 -8.97 -6.67
CA CYS A 90 -2.71 -8.93 -7.59
C CYS A 90 -3.10 -9.56 -8.92
N GLN A 91 -2.90 -8.82 -10.02
CA GLN A 91 -3.12 -9.31 -11.37
C GLN A 91 -2.08 -8.65 -12.29
N ASP A 92 -1.44 -9.45 -13.15
CA ASP A 92 -0.50 -8.98 -14.18
C ASP A 92 0.62 -8.05 -13.65
N GLY A 93 1.02 -8.24 -12.39
CA GLY A 93 2.08 -7.45 -11.75
C GLY A 93 1.61 -6.15 -11.09
N LEU A 94 0.31 -5.85 -11.11
CA LEU A 94 -0.29 -4.69 -10.47
C LEU A 94 -1.27 -5.10 -9.37
N LEU A 95 -1.38 -4.25 -8.34
CA LEU A 95 -2.38 -4.40 -7.29
C LEU A 95 -3.66 -3.68 -7.69
N HIS A 96 -4.66 -4.44 -8.16
CA HIS A 96 -5.96 -3.89 -8.46
C HIS A 96 -6.74 -3.67 -7.17
N THR A 97 -7.33 -2.48 -7.04
CA THR A 97 -8.12 -2.12 -5.87
C THR A 97 -9.55 -1.72 -6.26
N GLY A 98 -10.48 -1.95 -5.35
CA GLY A 98 -11.79 -1.33 -5.43
C GLY A 98 -11.72 0.19 -5.20
N ARG A 99 -12.76 0.90 -5.63
CA ARG A 99 -12.95 2.30 -5.25
C ARG A 99 -13.19 2.39 -3.73
N PRO A 100 -12.44 3.22 -2.98
CA PRO A 100 -12.63 3.35 -1.54
C PRO A 100 -14.01 3.93 -1.22
N LYS A 101 -14.63 3.42 -0.14
CA LYS A 101 -15.98 3.82 0.28
C LYS A 101 -16.04 5.26 0.78
N SER A 102 -15.09 5.67 1.61
CA SER A 102 -14.99 7.05 2.09
C SER A 102 -14.55 7.99 0.97
N THR A 103 -15.15 9.18 0.93
CA THR A 103 -14.72 10.26 0.03
C THR A 103 -13.39 10.88 0.44
N SER A 104 -13.02 10.81 1.73
CA SER A 104 -11.73 11.30 2.24
C SER A 104 -10.52 10.50 1.77
N LEU A 105 -10.75 9.36 1.12
CA LEU A 105 -9.73 8.44 0.59
C LEU A 105 -9.77 8.40 -0.94
N ARG A 106 -10.30 9.45 -1.58
CA ARG A 106 -10.40 9.55 -3.03
C ARG A 106 -9.66 10.79 -3.47
N ASP A 107 -8.97 10.68 -4.60
CA ASP A 107 -8.30 11.83 -5.19
C ASP A 107 -9.31 12.92 -5.52
N ALA A 108 -8.94 14.15 -5.15
CA ALA A 108 -9.67 15.37 -5.40
C ALA A 108 -8.69 16.44 -5.90
N GLY A 109 -9.24 17.53 -6.47
CA GLY A 109 -8.45 18.66 -6.94
C GLY A 109 -8.15 18.65 -8.43
N SER A 110 -7.17 19.46 -8.81
CA SER A 110 -6.80 19.72 -10.20
C SER A 110 -6.07 18.53 -10.83
N TRP A 111 -5.86 18.59 -12.15
CA TRP A 111 -5.01 17.63 -12.85
C TRP A 111 -3.59 17.57 -12.27
N ALA A 112 -3.04 18.71 -11.84
CA ALA A 112 -1.72 18.76 -11.24
C ALA A 112 -1.70 18.11 -9.85
N ASP A 113 -2.80 18.16 -9.10
CA ASP A 113 -2.88 17.50 -7.79
C ASP A 113 -2.89 15.98 -7.92
N ARG A 114 -3.53 15.44 -8.96
CA ARG A 114 -3.53 13.99 -9.26
C ARG A 114 -2.17 13.43 -9.70
N ARG A 115 -1.18 14.29 -9.93
CA ARG A 115 0.21 13.91 -10.24
C ARG A 115 1.09 13.81 -8.97
N LYS A 116 0.58 14.27 -7.83
CA LYS A 116 1.28 14.19 -6.53
C LYS A 116 1.01 12.83 -5.88
N VAL A 117 1.74 12.55 -4.80
CA VAL A 117 1.44 11.40 -3.94
C VAL A 117 0.04 11.58 -3.34
N ASP A 118 -0.73 10.49 -3.28
CA ASP A 118 -2.06 10.46 -2.72
C ASP A 118 -2.09 11.03 -1.29
N SER A 119 -3.15 11.75 -0.97
CA SER A 119 -3.38 12.34 0.35
C SER A 119 -3.84 11.32 1.41
N PHE A 120 -3.70 10.03 1.10
CA PHE A 120 -4.14 8.92 1.94
C PHE A 120 -3.29 7.68 1.65
N ASN A 121 -3.39 6.68 2.53
CA ASN A 121 -2.87 5.34 2.30
C ASN A 121 -3.99 4.33 2.52
N LEU A 122 -4.33 3.54 1.50
CA LEU A 122 -5.43 2.57 1.54
C LEU A 122 -5.18 1.37 2.46
N PHE A 123 -3.91 1.12 2.81
CA PHE A 123 -3.44 -0.11 3.46
C PHE A 123 -2.60 0.17 4.71
N TYR A 124 -2.67 1.38 5.28
CA TYR A 124 -1.76 1.80 6.36
C TYR A 124 -1.72 0.82 7.55
N ALA A 125 -2.88 0.40 8.05
CA ALA A 125 -2.92 -0.55 9.16
C ALA A 125 -2.50 -1.97 8.73
N ASP A 126 -2.76 -2.35 7.48
CA ASP A 126 -2.37 -3.64 6.92
C ASP A 126 -0.84 -3.77 6.84
N ILE A 127 -0.16 -2.71 6.37
CA ILE A 127 1.31 -2.66 6.30
C ILE A 127 1.95 -2.51 7.68
N GLU A 128 1.30 -1.78 8.60
CA GLU A 128 1.75 -1.65 9.99
C GLU A 128 1.77 -3.03 10.67
N ALA A 129 0.67 -3.79 10.54
CA ALA A 129 0.56 -5.13 11.10
C ALA A 129 1.54 -6.12 10.47
N ASP A 130 1.69 -6.13 9.15
CA ASP A 130 2.65 -6.98 8.43
C ASP A 130 4.09 -6.66 8.84
N ALA A 131 4.47 -5.38 8.91
CA ALA A 131 5.81 -4.96 9.33
C ALA A 131 6.10 -5.37 10.78
N GLN A 132 5.16 -5.16 11.71
CA GLN A 132 5.30 -5.61 13.09
C GLN A 132 5.51 -7.12 13.19
N GLY A 133 4.73 -7.91 12.45
CA GLY A 133 4.87 -9.36 12.41
C GLY A 133 6.22 -9.82 11.85
N ARG A 134 6.72 -9.16 10.79
CA ARG A 134 8.03 -9.46 10.19
C ARG A 134 9.18 -9.13 11.13
N VAL A 135 9.13 -7.99 11.82
CA VAL A 135 10.17 -7.59 12.80
C VAL A 135 10.16 -8.52 14.02
N ALA A 136 8.98 -8.88 14.52
CA ALA A 136 8.86 -9.84 15.61
C ALA A 136 9.47 -11.20 15.23
N THR A 137 9.19 -11.68 14.02
CA THR A 137 9.78 -12.91 13.48
C THR A 137 11.29 -12.78 13.30
N LEU A 138 11.79 -11.65 12.81
CA LEU A 138 13.23 -11.41 12.59
C LEU A 138 14.01 -11.43 13.90
N THR A 139 13.45 -10.83 14.94
CA THR A 139 14.15 -10.59 16.22
C THR A 139 13.87 -11.68 17.25
N GLY A 140 12.90 -12.57 17.01
CA GLY A 140 12.41 -13.52 18.01
C GLY A 140 11.71 -12.85 19.20
N ARG A 141 11.37 -11.56 19.11
CA ARG A 141 10.69 -10.81 20.17
C ARG A 141 9.21 -10.62 19.83
N PRO A 142 8.29 -10.71 20.80
CA PRO A 142 6.89 -10.44 20.53
C PRO A 142 6.66 -8.99 20.13
N VAL A 143 5.61 -8.74 19.32
CA VAL A 143 5.17 -7.38 18.95
C VAL A 143 4.85 -6.62 20.24
N GLN A 144 5.54 -5.51 20.46
CA GLN A 144 5.22 -4.60 21.56
C GLN A 144 3.95 -3.85 21.19
N SER A 145 2.94 -3.90 22.05
CA SER A 145 1.79 -3.00 21.92
C SER A 145 2.28 -1.57 22.10
N PRO A 146 1.78 -0.58 21.32
CA PRO A 146 2.13 0.80 21.55
C PRO A 146 1.76 1.14 22.99
N SER A 147 2.76 1.44 23.81
CA SER A 147 2.58 2.00 25.14
C SER A 147 1.67 3.20 24.97
N SER A 148 0.57 3.25 25.72
CA SER A 148 -0.21 4.46 25.93
C SER A 148 0.79 5.58 26.21
N ALA A 149 0.93 6.52 25.27
CA ALA A 149 1.80 7.66 25.44
C ALA A 149 1.40 8.34 26.74
N SER A 150 2.38 8.47 27.63
CA SER A 150 2.34 9.18 28.90
C SER A 150 1.65 10.53 28.71
N SER A 151 0.64 10.81 29.52
CA SER A 151 0.07 12.15 29.66
C SER A 151 1.18 13.14 30.02
N PRO A 152 1.27 14.31 29.37
CA PRO A 152 2.13 15.37 29.87
C PRO A 152 1.57 15.89 31.20
N GLN A 153 2.44 16.03 32.20
CA GLN A 153 2.20 16.82 33.41
C GLN A 153 2.22 18.31 33.08
#